data_AF-A0A392T9C3-F1
#
_entry.id   AF-A0A392T9C3-F1
#
_cell.length_a   1.000
_cell.length_b   1.000
_cell.length_c   1.000
_cell.angle_alpha   90.00
_cell.angle_beta   90.00
_cell.angle_gamma   90.00
#
_symmetry.space_group_name_H-M   'P 1'
#
loop_
_entity.id
_entity.type
_entity.pdbx_description
1 polymer ?
#
loop_
_entity_poly.entity_id
_entity_poly.type
_entity_poly.pdbx_seq_one_letter_code
_entity_poly.pdbx_strand_id
1 'polypeptide(L)'
;SVRLDEGGVEMTRLVSRFPLCWTREHFDQPKEYYLTKEETMSPEELAGLEKLQAFVDGFVPARCVNRAGNPILDAKGNERVEKRLINTKELL
;
A
#
# COMPACT_ATOMS: atom_id res chain seq x y z
N SER A 1 0.59 27.49 -9.89
CA SER A 1 0.33 27.95 -11.26
C SER A 1 -0.66 26.99 -11.90
N VAL A 2 -1.74 27.53 -12.46
CA VAL A 2 -2.77 26.75 -13.17
C VAL A 2 -2.14 26.12 -14.41
N ARG A 3 -2.34 24.81 -14.61
CA ARG A 3 -1.91 24.11 -15.83
C ARG A 3 -3.11 24.05 -16.77
N LEU A 4 -2.92 24.51 -18.00
CA LEU A 4 -3.91 24.45 -19.05
C LEU A 4 -3.58 23.27 -19.99
N ASP A 5 -4.60 22.63 -20.56
CA ASP A 5 -4.43 21.66 -21.63
C ASP A 5 -4.18 22.34 -22.99
N GLU A 6 -4.07 21.54 -24.06
CA GLU A 6 -3.84 22.03 -25.43
C GLU A 6 -4.97 22.96 -25.94
N GLY A 7 -6.17 22.87 -25.35
CA GLY A 7 -7.32 23.73 -25.65
C GLY A 7 -7.41 24.97 -24.78
N GLY A 8 -6.46 25.20 -23.87
CA GLY A 8 -6.52 26.31 -22.91
C GLY A 8 -7.51 26.08 -21.76
N VAL A 9 -8.01 24.86 -21.59
CA VAL A 9 -8.92 24.50 -20.49
C VAL A 9 -8.10 24.18 -19.25
N GLU A 10 -8.54 24.69 -18.10
CA GLU A 10 -7.91 24.41 -16.82
C GLU A 10 -7.94 22.91 -16.50
N MET A 11 -6.75 22.33 -16.43
CA MET A 11 -6.57 20.92 -16.17
C MET A 11 -6.88 20.67 -14.69
N THR A 12 -8.07 20.16 -14.40
CA THR A 12 -8.46 19.75 -13.04
C THR A 12 -7.73 18.45 -12.71
N ARG A 13 -6.53 18.56 -12.12
CA ARG A 13 -5.77 17.38 -11.69
C ARG A 13 -6.39 16.79 -10.42
N LEU A 14 -6.97 15.61 -10.54
CA LEU A 14 -7.31 14.78 -9.38
C LEU A 14 -6.00 14.30 -8.72
N VAL A 15 -5.66 14.90 -7.59
CA VAL A 15 -4.58 14.43 -6.72
C VAL A 15 -5.17 13.51 -5.66
N SER A 16 -4.59 12.33 -5.51
CA SER A 16 -4.95 11.42 -4.42
C SER A 16 -4.70 12.12 -3.09
N ARG A 17 -5.78 12.30 -2.30
CA ARG A 17 -5.76 12.87 -0.94
C ARG A 17 -5.48 11.80 0.11
N PHE A 18 -4.88 10.68 -0.26
CA PHE A 18 -4.39 9.73 0.74
C PHE A 18 -3.16 10.36 1.39
N PRO A 19 -3.16 10.64 2.70
CA PRO A 19 -1.95 11.01 3.38
C PRO A 19 -1.05 9.77 3.37
N LEU A 20 -0.12 9.70 2.42
CA LEU A 20 0.92 8.68 2.41
C LEU A 20 1.95 8.89 3.55
N CYS A 21 1.71 9.87 4.44
CA CYS A 21 2.48 10.07 5.65
C CYS A 21 1.93 9.18 6.77
N TRP A 22 2.70 8.17 7.11
CA TRP A 22 2.53 7.42 8.35
C TRP A 22 2.97 8.35 9.47
N THR A 23 2.05 8.92 10.23
CA THR A 23 2.39 9.71 11.42
C THR A 23 2.59 8.80 12.62
N ARG A 24 3.25 9.26 13.67
CA ARG A 24 3.36 8.48 14.91
C ARG A 24 1.98 8.15 15.49
N GLU A 25 1.04 9.09 15.37
CA GLU A 25 -0.37 8.92 15.77
C GLU A 25 -1.06 7.74 15.06
N HIS A 26 -0.68 7.41 13.82
CA HIS A 26 -1.20 6.23 13.12
C HIS A 26 -0.87 4.94 13.88
N PHE A 27 0.33 4.86 14.48
CA PHE A 27 0.77 3.69 15.22
C PHE A 27 0.26 3.64 16.67
N ASP A 28 -0.32 4.73 17.17
CA ASP A 28 -0.94 4.80 18.48
C ASP A 28 -2.39 4.29 18.46
N GLN A 29 -3.02 4.23 17.27
CA GLN A 29 -4.37 3.67 17.12
C GLN A 29 -4.35 2.13 17.18
N PRO A 30 -5.33 1.50 17.85
CA PRO A 30 -5.47 0.05 17.82
C PRO A 30 -5.88 -0.41 16.41
N LYS A 31 -5.54 -1.65 16.04
CA LYS A 31 -5.81 -2.18 14.69
C LYS A 31 -7.29 -2.05 14.31
N GLU A 32 -8.19 -2.20 15.28
CA GLU A 32 -9.63 -2.16 15.14
C GLU A 32 -10.13 -0.81 14.62
N TYR A 33 -9.41 0.28 14.89
CA TYR A 33 -9.75 1.62 14.42
C TYR A 33 -9.78 1.71 12.88
N TYR A 34 -9.00 0.86 12.19
CA TYR A 34 -8.90 0.84 10.73
C TYR A 34 -9.73 -0.28 10.08
N LEU A 35 -10.50 -1.03 10.86
CA LEU A 35 -11.34 -2.11 10.34
C LEU A 35 -12.75 -1.59 10.04
N THR A 36 -13.22 -1.88 8.83
CA THR A 36 -14.62 -1.66 8.43
C THR A 36 -15.29 -3.01 8.21
N LYS A 37 -16.54 -3.12 8.65
CA LYS A 37 -17.35 -4.32 8.41
C LYS A 37 -17.80 -4.35 6.95
N GLU A 38 -17.48 -5.42 6.25
CA GLU A 38 -17.84 -5.60 4.84
C GLU A 38 -19.36 -5.52 4.64
N GLU A 39 -20.15 -6.00 5.61
CA GLU A 39 -21.62 -5.96 5.56
C GLU A 39 -22.20 -4.53 5.60
N THR A 40 -21.39 -3.55 6.00
CA THR A 40 -21.79 -2.14 6.07
C THR A 40 -21.30 -1.30 4.89
N MET A 41 -20.55 -1.90 3.96
CA MET A 41 -19.99 -1.21 2.80
C MET A 41 -21.04 -0.96 1.71
N SER A 42 -20.92 0.18 1.02
CA SER A 42 -21.71 0.45 -0.19
C SER A 42 -21.25 -0.44 -1.37
N PRO A 43 -22.08 -0.60 -2.41
CA PRO A 43 -21.68 -1.30 -3.64
C PRO A 43 -20.40 -0.73 -4.27
N GLU A 44 -20.21 0.59 -4.23
CA GLU A 44 -19.00 1.27 -4.73
C GLU A 44 -17.77 0.94 -3.90
N GLU A 45 -17.91 0.87 -2.58
CA GLU A 45 -16.83 0.49 -1.65
C GLU A 45 -16.42 -0.96 -1.84
N LEU A 46 -17.38 -1.87 -2.01
CA LEU A 46 -17.11 -3.29 -2.34
C LEU A 46 -16.36 -3.44 -3.66
N ALA A 47 -16.77 -2.70 -4.70
CA ALA A 47 -16.05 -2.69 -5.98
C ALA A 47 -14.64 -2.09 -5.84
N GLY A 48 -14.45 -1.12 -4.94
CA GLY A 48 -13.13 -0.60 -4.58
C GLY A 48 -12.26 -1.64 -3.87
N LEU A 49 -12.85 -2.38 -2.93
CA LEU A 49 -12.20 -3.46 -2.18
C LEU A 49 -11.74 -4.59 -3.11
N GLU A 50 -12.59 -5.02 -4.05
CA GLU A 50 -12.24 -6.06 -5.04
C GLU A 50 -11.04 -5.63 -5.90
N LYS A 51 -11.00 -4.37 -6.35
CA LYS A 51 -9.85 -3.83 -7.11
C LYS A 51 -8.57 -3.82 -6.28
N LEU A 52 -8.66 -3.49 -4.99
CA LEU A 52 -7.52 -3.49 -4.08
C LEU A 52 -7.01 -4.92 -3.83
N GLN A 53 -7.91 -5.88 -3.63
CA GLN A 53 -7.54 -7.29 -3.48
C GLN A 53 -6.82 -7.81 -4.73
N ALA A 54 -7.39 -7.59 -5.92
CA ALA A 54 -6.77 -7.98 -7.19
C ALA A 54 -5.39 -7.34 -7.39
N PHE A 55 -5.22 -6.07 -7.00
CA PHE A 55 -3.93 -5.39 -7.04
C PHE A 55 -2.88 -6.03 -6.11
N VAL A 56 -3.25 -6.33 -4.87
CA VAL A 56 -2.36 -6.96 -3.87
C VAL A 56 -2.02 -8.41 -4.24
N ASP A 57 -2.96 -9.13 -4.85
CA ASP A 57 -2.75 -10.50 -5.31
C ASP A 57 -1.86 -10.58 -6.54
N GLY A 58 -1.83 -9.52 -7.36
CA GLY A 58 -0.88 -9.38 -8.46
C GLY A 58 0.58 -9.18 -8.03
N PHE A 59 0.88 -9.02 -6.74
CA PHE A 59 2.26 -8.80 -6.29
C PHE A 59 3.12 -10.05 -6.45
N VAL A 60 4.17 -9.92 -7.26
CA VAL A 60 5.19 -10.96 -7.41
C VAL A 60 6.03 -11.01 -6.11
N PRO A 61 6.11 -12.18 -5.44
CA PRO A 61 7.00 -12.36 -4.31
C PRO A 61 8.45 -12.00 -4.66
N ALA A 62 9.14 -11.32 -3.75
CA ALA A 62 10.52 -10.89 -3.97
C ALA A 62 11.47 -11.56 -2.98
N ARG A 63 12.73 -11.71 -3.41
CA ARG A 63 13.80 -12.30 -2.58
C ARG A 63 13.99 -11.47 -1.31
N CYS A 64 14.04 -12.13 -0.17
CA CYS A 64 14.35 -11.50 1.10
C CYS A 64 15.87 -11.29 1.19
N VAL A 65 16.30 -10.06 1.46
CA VAL A 65 17.71 -9.72 1.64
C VAL A 65 17.92 -9.05 3.00
N ASN A 66 19.09 -9.25 3.59
CA ASN A 66 19.47 -8.54 4.81
C ASN A 66 19.90 -7.09 4.50
N ARG A 67 20.27 -6.31 5.53
CA ARG A 67 20.71 -4.91 5.37
C ARG A 67 21.93 -4.74 4.44
N ALA A 68 22.76 -5.77 4.29
CA ALA A 68 23.92 -5.77 3.39
C ALA A 68 23.57 -6.21 1.95
N GLY A 69 22.30 -6.56 1.67
CA GLY A 69 21.85 -7.05 0.38
C GLY A 69 22.04 -8.55 0.14
N ASN A 70 22.52 -9.31 1.14
CA ASN A 70 22.72 -10.75 1.00
C ASN A 70 21.39 -11.50 1.14
N PRO A 71 21.15 -12.59 0.37
CA PRO A 71 19.94 -13.40 0.49
C PRO A 71 19.75 -13.98 1.89
N ILE A 72 18.51 -13.94 2.37
CA ILE A 72 18.11 -14.65 3.60
C ILE A 72 17.70 -16.06 3.18
N LEU A 73 18.26 -17.07 3.84
CA LEU A 73 17.96 -18.48 3.57
C LEU A 73 16.89 -19.03 4.51
N ASP A 74 16.09 -19.97 4.03
CA ASP A 74 15.15 -20.75 4.83
C ASP A 74 15.86 -21.88 5.60
N ALA A 75 15.11 -22.64 6.40
CA ALA A 75 15.66 -23.75 7.19
C ALA A 75 16.27 -24.89 6.34
N LYS A 76 15.98 -24.93 5.03
CA LYS A 76 16.53 -25.91 4.08
C LYS A 76 17.71 -25.34 3.29
N GLY A 77 18.09 -24.08 3.51
CA GLY A 77 19.17 -23.40 2.81
C GLY A 77 18.76 -22.77 1.48
N ASN A 78 17.47 -22.71 1.13
CA ASN A 78 17.01 -22.04 -0.09
C ASN A 78 16.80 -20.54 0.15
N GLU A 79 16.91 -19.73 -0.90
CA GLU A 79 16.57 -18.31 -0.79
C GLU A 79 15.10 -18.12 -0.42
N ARG A 80 14.87 -17.32 0.62
CA ARG A 80 13.53 -16.97 1.07
C ARG A 80 12.93 -15.95 0.10
N VAL A 81 11.74 -16.26 -0.40
CA VAL A 81 10.97 -15.42 -1.33
C VAL A 81 9.60 -15.17 -0.73
N GLU A 82 9.23 -13.90 -0.54
CA GLU A 82 7.99 -13.52 0.14
C GLU A 82 7.35 -12.29 -0.50
N LYS A 83 6.04 -12.12 -0.31
CA LYS A 83 5.38 -10.84 -0.57
C LYS A 83 6.04 -9.80 0.35
N ARG A 84 6.78 -8.85 -0.22
CA ARG A 84 7.53 -7.85 0.55
C ARG A 84 6.56 -6.88 1.22
N LEU A 85 6.41 -7.04 2.53
CA LEU A 85 5.77 -6.04 3.38
C LEU A 85 6.83 -5.05 3.86
N ILE A 86 6.55 -3.76 3.71
CA ILE A 86 7.40 -2.70 4.26
C ILE A 86 6.96 -2.51 5.71
N ASN A 87 7.88 -2.70 6.67
CA ASN A 87 7.62 -2.31 8.05
C ASN A 87 7.74 -0.78 8.16
N THR A 88 6.63 -0.09 7.92
CA THR A 88 6.56 1.37 7.90
C THR A 88 6.82 2.00 9.28
N LYS A 89 6.70 1.22 10.37
CA LYS A 89 7.03 1.67 11.73
C LYS A 89 8.54 1.86 11.93
N GLU A 90 9.36 1.01 11.32
CA GLU A 90 10.83 1.10 11.38
C GLU A 90 11.39 2.23 10.50
N LEU A 91 10.54 2.91 9.73
CA LEU A 91 10.91 4.01 8.84
C LEU A 91 10.64 5.40 9.44
N LEU A 92 10.11 5.47 10.67
CA LEU A 92 9.90 6.68 11.46
C LEU A 92 10.95 6.81 12.56
#